data_AF-A0A830DK02-F1
#
_entry.id   AF-A0A830DK02-F1
#
_cell.length_a   1.000
_cell.length_b   1.000
_cell.length_c   1.000
_cell.angle_alpha   90.00
_cell.angle_beta   90.00
_cell.angle_gamma   90.00
#
_symmetry.space_group_name_H-M   'P 1'
#
loop_
_entity.id
_entity.type
_entity.pdbx_description
1 polymer ?
#
loop_
_entity_poly.entity_id
_entity_poly.type
_entity_poly.pdbx_seq_one_letter_code
_entity_poly.pdbx_strand_id
1 'polypeptide(L)'
;MNYPSIAVSGLKANETRTVKRTVTNVGEEYSTYTATIEAPTGVRVQMMPKTLQFKKNVKTLTFEVSFKLTTTSHGDMFGSITWCNWEHKVRSPFVVTNA
;
A
#
# COMPACT_ATOMS: atom_id res chain seq x y z
N MET A 1 4.91 -11.36 -5.49
CA MET A 1 4.59 -11.92 -4.16
C MET A 1 3.41 -11.19 -3.56
N ASN A 2 2.45 -11.89 -2.96
CA ASN A 2 1.32 -11.27 -2.25
C ASN A 2 1.58 -11.32 -0.74
N TYR A 3 2.35 -10.36 -0.23
CA TYR A 3 2.86 -10.36 1.14
C TYR A 3 2.30 -9.17 1.94
N PRO A 4 2.06 -9.31 3.27
CA PRO A 4 1.47 -8.26 4.10
C PRO A 4 2.38 -7.04 4.36
N SER A 5 3.62 -7.06 3.84
CA SER A 5 4.52 -5.90 3.80
C SER A 5 5.06 -5.66 2.39
N ILE A 6 5.65 -4.49 2.19
CA ILE A 6 6.22 -4.07 0.91
C ILE A 6 7.66 -3.58 1.11
N ALA A 7 8.62 -4.15 0.37
CA ALA A 7 9.99 -3.66 0.31
C ALA A 7 10.29 -3.22 -1.13
N VAL A 8 10.82 -2.01 -1.30
CA VAL A 8 11.24 -1.45 -2.59
C VAL A 8 12.69 -1.00 -2.46
N SER A 9 13.63 -1.77 -2.99
CA SER A 9 15.07 -1.53 -2.79
C SER A 9 15.76 -0.96 -4.01
N GLY A 10 16.68 -0.01 -3.85
CA GLY A 10 17.46 0.50 -4.99
C GLY A 10 16.61 1.32 -5.97
N LEU A 11 15.71 2.15 -5.45
CA LEU A 11 14.89 3.07 -6.25
C LEU A 11 15.74 4.30 -6.64
N LYS A 12 15.84 4.62 -7.93
CA LYS A 12 16.60 5.78 -8.40
C LYS A 12 15.80 7.07 -8.31
N ALA A 13 16.49 8.21 -8.35
CA ALA A 13 15.84 9.52 -8.38
C ALA A 13 14.82 9.61 -9.53
N ASN A 14 13.61 10.07 -9.23
CA ASN A 14 12.46 10.13 -10.14
C ASN A 14 11.95 8.79 -10.70
N GLU A 15 12.55 7.64 -10.33
CA GLU A 15 12.04 6.32 -10.69
C GLU A 15 10.74 6.04 -9.94
N THR A 16 9.81 5.33 -10.59
CA THR A 16 8.57 4.85 -9.99
C THR A 16 8.54 3.33 -10.03
N ARG A 17 8.23 2.69 -8.90
CA ARG A 17 7.95 1.25 -8.85
C ARG A 17 6.56 1.00 -8.33
N THR A 18 5.85 0.13 -9.04
CA THR A 18 4.49 -0.27 -8.68
C THR A 18 4.48 -1.69 -8.15
N VAL A 19 3.78 -1.87 -7.04
CA VAL A 19 3.63 -3.14 -6.34
C VAL A 19 2.16 -3.50 -6.32
N LYS A 20 1.83 -4.68 -6.87
CA LYS A 20 0.47 -5.22 -6.89
C LYS A 20 0.23 -6.15 -5.70
N ARG A 21 -0.95 -6.04 -5.10
CA ARG A 21 -1.41 -6.88 -3.98
C ARG A 21 -2.86 -7.27 -4.18
N THR A 22 -3.21 -8.45 -3.69
CA THR A 22 -4.58 -8.95 -3.71
C THR A 22 -4.97 -9.33 -2.29
N VAL A 23 -6.07 -8.77 -1.81
CA VAL A 23 -6.62 -9.07 -0.48
C VAL A 23 -7.89 -9.89 -0.63
N THR A 24 -8.11 -10.78 0.34
CA THR A 24 -9.34 -11.55 0.45
C THR A 24 -10.05 -11.11 1.72
N ASN A 25 -11.32 -10.76 1.61
CA ASN A 25 -12.15 -10.47 2.77
C ASN A 25 -12.50 -11.78 3.50
N VAL A 26 -12.24 -11.80 4.81
CA VAL A 26 -12.48 -12.94 5.72
C VAL A 26 -13.53 -12.61 6.79
N GLY A 27 -14.13 -11.43 6.76
CA GLY A 27 -15.21 -11.00 7.65
C GLY A 27 -16.57 -10.95 6.96
N GLU A 28 -17.39 -9.97 7.33
CA GLU A 28 -18.74 -9.77 6.77
C GLU A 28 -18.74 -9.67 5.23
N GLU A 29 -19.77 -10.24 4.59
CA GLU A 29 -19.87 -10.31 3.12
C GLU A 29 -19.85 -8.92 2.43
N TYR A 30 -20.37 -7.89 3.11
CA TYR A 30 -20.42 -6.52 2.62
C TYR A 30 -19.59 -5.62 3.52
N SER A 31 -18.41 -5.23 3.03
CA SER A 31 -17.52 -4.35 3.79
C SER A 31 -16.81 -3.39 2.85
N THR A 32 -16.69 -2.14 3.28
CA THR A 32 -15.97 -1.10 2.54
C THR A 32 -14.82 -0.60 3.38
N TYR A 33 -13.61 -0.70 2.85
CA TYR A 33 -12.41 -0.22 3.49
C TYR A 33 -11.84 0.96 2.73
N THR A 34 -11.46 2.01 3.45
CA THR A 34 -10.76 3.17 2.89
C THR A 34 -9.34 3.20 3.39
N ALA A 35 -8.40 3.38 2.47
CA ALA A 35 -6.99 3.41 2.80
C ALA A 35 -6.50 4.80 3.17
N THR A 36 -5.64 4.83 4.19
CA THR A 36 -4.81 5.98 4.56
C THR A 36 -3.35 5.61 4.37
N ILE A 37 -2.53 6.55 3.89
CA ILE A 37 -1.12 6.33 3.59
C ILE A 37 -0.29 7.25 4.49
N GLU A 38 0.61 6.65 5.27
CA GLU A 38 1.67 7.33 6.01
C GLU A 38 2.96 7.23 5.18
N ALA A 39 3.25 8.27 4.41
CA ALA A 39 4.43 8.31 3.54
C ALA A 39 5.61 9.02 4.24
N PRO A 40 6.83 8.46 4.17
CA PRO A 40 8.03 9.15 4.63
C PRO A 40 8.37 10.34 3.74
N THR A 41 9.08 11.31 4.30
CA THR A 41 9.66 12.42 3.54
C THR A 41 10.55 11.88 2.42
N GLY A 42 10.39 12.42 1.22
CA GLY A 42 11.20 12.06 0.05
C GLY A 42 10.66 10.92 -0.81
N VAL A 43 9.55 10.29 -0.42
CA VAL A 43 8.84 9.31 -1.25
C VAL A 43 7.40 9.75 -1.47
N ARG A 44 7.01 9.90 -2.73
CA ARG A 44 5.60 10.02 -3.11
C ARG A 44 5.01 8.62 -3.23
N VAL A 45 3.97 8.35 -2.44
CA VAL A 45 3.25 7.08 -2.45
C VAL A 45 1.83 7.32 -2.98
N GLN A 46 1.43 6.55 -3.98
CA GLN A 46 0.10 6.58 -4.56
C GLN A 46 -0.48 5.18 -4.60
N MET A 47 -1.80 5.07 -4.50
CA MET A 47 -2.47 3.77 -4.52
C MET A 47 -3.78 3.83 -5.29
N MET A 48 -4.10 2.75 -6.00
CA MET A 48 -5.34 2.59 -6.74
C MET A 48 -5.86 1.14 -6.66
N PRO A 49 -7.15 0.93 -6.34
CA PRO A 49 -8.10 1.91 -5.82
C PRO A 49 -7.80 2.29 -4.35
N LYS A 50 -8.27 3.46 -3.90
CA LYS A 50 -8.19 3.88 -2.48
C LYS A 50 -9.23 3.22 -1.59
N THR A 51 -10.32 2.76 -2.19
CA THR A 51 -11.43 2.12 -1.50
C THR A 51 -11.60 0.71 -2.02
N LEU A 52 -11.72 -0.25 -1.11
CA LEU A 52 -11.96 -1.66 -1.39
C LEU A 52 -13.37 -2.00 -0.94
N GLN A 53 -14.27 -2.25 -1.89
CA GLN A 53 -15.66 -2.58 -1.62
C GLN A 53 -15.91 -4.07 -1.89
N PHE A 54 -15.95 -4.86 -0.83
CA PHE A 54 -16.32 -6.27 -0.88
C PHE A 54 -17.84 -6.43 -0.89
N LYS A 55 -18.29 -7.45 -1.62
CA LYS A 55 -19.69 -7.84 -1.75
C LYS A 55 -19.76 -9.36 -1.68
N LYS A 56 -20.96 -9.92 -1.51
CA LYS A 56 -21.19 -11.37 -1.48
C LYS A 56 -20.42 -12.17 -2.54
N ASN A 57 -20.42 -11.70 -3.79
CA ASN A 57 -19.75 -12.36 -4.92
C ASN A 57 -18.34 -11.80 -5.24
N VAL A 58 -17.88 -10.81 -4.48
CA VAL A 58 -16.59 -10.13 -4.66
C VAL A 58 -15.82 -10.20 -3.35
N LYS A 59 -15.15 -11.35 -3.14
CA LYS A 59 -14.35 -11.61 -1.93
C LYS A 59 -12.89 -11.23 -2.08
N THR A 60 -12.38 -11.13 -3.30
CA THR A 60 -11.00 -10.75 -3.58
C THR A 60 -10.95 -9.44 -4.34
N LEU A 61 -10.05 -8.55 -3.92
CA LEU A 61 -9.81 -7.28 -4.58
C LEU A 61 -8.33 -7.04 -4.71
N THR A 62 -7.95 -6.39 -5.79
CA THR A 62 -6.56 -6.08 -6.10
C THR A 62 -6.36 -4.58 -6.03
N PHE A 63 -5.24 -4.17 -5.44
CA PHE A 63 -4.77 -2.79 -5.45
C PHE A 63 -3.31 -2.73 -5.87
N GLU A 64 -2.93 -1.56 -6.35
CA GLU A 64 -1.57 -1.25 -6.76
C GLU A 64 -1.07 -0.05 -5.96
N VAL A 65 0.18 -0.12 -5.53
CA VAL A 65 0.86 0.95 -4.82
C VAL A 65 2.08 1.37 -5.62
N SER A 66 2.16 2.64 -5.99
CA SER A 66 3.30 3.23 -6.67
C SER A 66 4.15 4.06 -5.71
N PHE A 67 5.45 3.80 -5.71
CA PHE A 67 6.46 4.50 -4.93
C PHE A 67 7.35 5.28 -5.89
N LYS A 68 7.43 6.60 -5.73
CA LYS A 68 8.32 7.47 -6.50
C LYS A 68 9.28 8.20 -5.57
N LEU A 69 10.58 8.07 -5.85
CA LEU A 69 11.60 8.82 -5.12
C LEU A 69 11.60 10.28 -5.60
N THR A 70 11.29 11.21 -4.71
CA THR A 70 11.26 12.65 -5.01
C THR A 70 12.51 13.38 -4.54
N THR A 71 13.14 12.89 -3.48
CA THR A 71 14.43 13.40 -2.99
C THR A 71 15.29 12.22 -2.54
N THR A 72 16.58 12.29 -2.81
CA THR A 72 17.53 11.31 -2.28
C THR A 72 17.70 11.55 -0.78
N SER A 73 17.51 10.51 0.02
CA SER A 73 17.79 10.51 1.45
C SER A 73 18.91 9.52 1.75
N HIS A 74 19.60 9.70 2.88
CA HIS A 74 20.53 8.71 3.38
C HIS A 74 19.78 7.79 4.35
N GLY A 75 19.50 6.55 3.93
CA GLY A 75 18.92 5.51 4.78
C GLY A 75 17.53 5.02 4.35
N ASP A 76 17.02 4.06 5.12
CA ASP A 76 15.76 3.37 4.85
C ASP A 76 14.55 4.26 5.19
N MET A 77 13.65 4.44 4.23
CA MET A 77 12.44 5.24 4.37
C MET A 77 11.23 4.37 4.66
N PHE A 78 10.70 4.44 5.87
CA PHE A 78 9.58 3.62 6.34
C PHE A 78 8.25 4.35 6.27
N GLY A 79 7.18 3.61 6.00
CA GLY A 79 5.83 4.11 6.07
C GLY A 79 4.81 3.00 6.19
N SER A 80 3.53 3.33 6.02
CA SER A 80 2.47 2.34 6.04
C SER A 80 1.25 2.69 5.21
N ILE A 81 0.50 1.65 4.84
CA ILE A 81 -0.84 1.77 4.30
C ILE A 81 -1.78 1.10 5.28
N THR A 82 -2.82 1.81 5.71
CA THR A 82 -3.82 1.27 6.64
C THR A 82 -5.20 1.38 6.01
N TRP A 83 -5.87 0.23 5.85
CA TRP A 83 -7.27 0.13 5.44
C TRP A 83 -8.15 0.11 6.69
N CYS A 84 -9.09 1.03 6.76
CA CYS A 84 -10.02 1.15 7.89
C CYS A 84 -11.46 1.02 7.39
N ASN A 85 -12.29 0.32 8.17
CA ASN A 85 -13.74 0.48 8.15
C ASN A 85 -14.21 0.84 9.58
N TRP A 86 -15.50 0.64 9.89
CA TRP A 86 -16.05 0.98 11.20
C TRP A 86 -15.58 0.06 12.34
N GLU A 87 -15.05 -1.12 12.03
CA GLU A 87 -14.71 -2.18 13.01
C GLU A 87 -13.23 -2.58 12.96
N HIS A 88 -12.67 -2.70 11.76
CA HIS A 88 -11.39 -3.28 11.46
C HIS A 88 -10.38 -2.24 10.97
N LYS A 89 -9.12 -2.41 11.38
CA LYS A 89 -7.95 -1.70 10.87
C LYS A 89 -6.91 -2.70 10.39
N VAL A 90 -6.59 -2.70 9.09
CA VAL A 90 -5.62 -3.60 8.47
C VAL A 90 -4.42 -2.78 8.01
N ARG A 91 -3.22 -3.05 8.54
CA ARG A 91 -2.01 -2.26 8.27
C ARG A 91 -0.98 -3.08 7.50
N SER A 92 -0.41 -2.49 6.45
CA SER A 92 0.73 -3.01 5.71
C SER A 92 1.91 -2.03 5.82
N PRO A 93 3.00 -2.41 6.52
CA PRO A 93 4.21 -1.58 6.56
C PRO A 93 4.97 -1.68 5.24
N PHE A 94 5.66 -0.60 4.89
CA PHE A 94 6.59 -0.61 3.77
C PHE A 94 7.93 0.06 4.09
N VAL A 95 8.96 -0.35 3.34
CA VAL A 95 10.28 0.27 3.33
C VAL A 95 10.71 0.56 1.90
N VAL A 96 11.31 1.72 1.69
CA VAL A 96 11.93 2.13 0.43
C VAL A 96 13.39 2.46 0.68
N THR A 97 14.28 1.89 -0.12
CA THR A 97 15.71 2.26 -0.14
C THR A 97 16.08 2.81 -1.50
N ASN A 98 16.96 3.81 -1.53
CA ASN A 98 17.51 4.35 -2.76
C ASN A 98 18.63 3.45 -3.31
N ALA A 99 18.93 3.62 -4.60
CA ALA A 99 20.08 3.01 -5.26
C ALA A 99 21.36 3.82 -5.03
#